data_AF-A0A2E9L9X2-F1
#
_entry.id   AF-A0A2E9L9X2-F1
#
_cell.length_a   1.000
_cell.length_b   1.000
_cell.length_c   1.000
_cell.angle_alpha   90.00
_cell.angle_beta   90.00
_cell.angle_gamma   90.00
#
_symmetry.space_group_name_H-M   'P 1'
#
loop_
_entity.id
_entity.type
_entity.pdbx_description
1 polymer ?
#
loop_
_entity_poly.entity_id
_entity_poly.type
_entity_poly.pdbx_seq_one_letter_code
_entity_poly.pdbx_strand_id
1 'polypeptide(L)' 'MVFLITIADVEDAQRAWGDGIVKIAAAHNNGGDYVDIATKHVEQLYAYDL' A
#
# COMPACT_ATOMS: atom_id res chain seq x y z
N MET A 1 -4.49 -25.06 -8.05
CA MET A 1 -5.51 -24.59 -7.09
C MET A 1 -5.79 -23.15 -7.42
N VAL A 2 -6.99 -22.83 -7.93
CA VAL A 2 -7.37 -21.44 -8.22
C VAL A 2 -7.89 -20.86 -6.92
N PHE A 3 -7.20 -19.84 -6.38
CA PHE A 3 -7.75 -19.05 -5.28
C PHE A 3 -8.85 -18.15 -5.86
N LEU A 4 -10.06 -18.27 -5.31
CA LEU A 4 -11.16 -17.41 -5.67
C LEU A 4 -10.97 -16.08 -4.92
N ILE A 5 -10.73 -14.99 -5.66
CA ILE A 5 -10.71 -13.65 -5.09
C ILE A 5 -12.15 -13.28 -4.70
N THR A 6 -12.33 -12.91 -3.44
CA THR A 6 -13.60 -12.44 -2.89
C THR A 6 -13.70 -10.93 -2.98
N ILE A 7 -14.90 -10.38 -2.73
CA ILE A 7 -15.08 -8.93 -2.58
C ILE A 7 -14.26 -8.39 -1.41
N ALA A 8 -14.18 -9.13 -0.30
CA ALA A 8 -13.39 -8.73 0.86
C ALA A 8 -11.90 -8.58 0.52
N ASP A 9 -11.34 -9.50 -0.30
CA ASP A 9 -9.94 -9.40 -0.73
C ASP A 9 -9.69 -8.13 -1.57
N VAL A 10 -10.65 -7.75 -2.42
CA VAL A 10 -10.59 -6.52 -3.21
C VAL A 10 -10.69 -5.29 -2.29
N GLU A 11 -11.61 -5.29 -1.35
CA GLU A 11 -11.81 -4.20 -0.38
C GLU A 11 -10.57 -4.00 0.51
N ASP A 12 -9.94 -5.09 0.94
CA ASP A 12 -8.71 -5.06 1.74
C ASP A 12 -7.53 -4.50 0.94
N ALA A 13 -7.37 -4.91 -0.33
CA ALA A 13 -6.35 -4.35 -1.21
C ALA A 13 -6.57 -2.84 -1.46
N GLN A 14 -7.82 -2.42 -1.69
CA GLN A 14 -8.17 -1.01 -1.88
C GLN A 14 -7.90 -0.19 -0.61
N ARG A 15 -8.26 -0.73 0.56
CA ARG A 15 -7.99 -0.08 1.86
C ARG A 15 -6.50 0.07 2.09
N ALA A 16 -5.72 -1.00 1.88
CA ALA A 16 -4.27 -0.96 2.04
C ALA A 16 -3.64 0.11 1.14
N TRP A 17 -4.09 0.22 -0.11
CA TRP A 17 -3.62 1.24 -1.05
C TRP A 17 -3.98 2.66 -0.58
N GLY A 18 -5.23 2.88 -0.17
CA GLY A 18 -5.69 4.18 0.36
C GLY A 18 -4.93 4.61 1.63
N ASP A 19 -4.73 3.69 2.56
CA ASP A 19 -3.97 3.93 3.79
C ASP A 19 -2.50 4.28 3.49
N GLY A 20 -1.91 3.66 2.46
CA GLY A 20 -0.59 4.01 1.95
C GLY A 20 -0.51 5.45 1.50
N ILE A 21 -1.46 5.92 0.70
CA ILE A 21 -1.52 7.33 0.26
C ILE A 21 -1.62 8.29 1.44
N VAL A 22 -2.49 8.00 2.40
CA VAL A 22 -2.65 8.87 3.58
C VAL A 22 -1.32 9.00 4.34
N LYS A 23 -0.58 7.90 4.50
CA LYS A 23 0.75 7.91 5.14
C LYS A 23 1.78 8.70 4.35
N ILE A 24 1.83 8.52 3.02
CA ILE A 24 2.75 9.25 2.13
C ILE A 24 2.47 10.76 2.20
N ALA A 25 1.19 11.15 2.11
CA ALA A 25 0.78 12.55 2.19
C ALA A 25 1.12 13.18 3.55
N ALA A 26 0.90 12.45 4.65
CA ALA A 26 1.26 12.90 5.99
C ALA A 26 2.78 13.07 6.14
N ALA A 27 3.58 12.14 5.64
CA ALA A 27 5.04 12.23 5.66
C ALA A 27 5.53 13.45 4.87
N HIS A 28 4.98 13.68 3.66
CA HIS A 28 5.31 14.84 2.85
C HIS A 28 4.99 16.15 3.59
N ASN A 29 3.79 16.25 4.17
CA ASN A 29 3.34 17.44 4.89
C ASN A 29 4.19 17.72 6.15
N ASN A 30 4.70 16.68 6.80
CA ASN A 30 5.50 16.79 8.01
C ASN A 30 7.01 16.90 7.74
N GLY A 31 7.45 17.01 6.48
CA GLY A 31 8.86 17.06 6.10
C GLY A 31 9.63 15.76 6.33
N GLY A 32 8.93 14.62 6.40
CA GLY A 32 9.52 13.29 6.52
C GLY A 32 9.88 12.67 5.16
N ASP A 33 10.48 11.48 5.19
CA ASP A 33 10.88 10.74 3.98
C ASP A 33 9.68 10.04 3.33
N TYR A 34 8.91 10.81 2.57
CA TYR A 34 7.74 10.31 1.84
C TYR A 34 8.11 9.42 0.64
N VAL A 35 9.35 9.48 0.15
CA VAL A 35 9.83 8.66 -0.97
C VAL A 35 10.09 7.23 -0.48
N ASP A 36 10.85 7.06 0.61
CA ASP A 36 11.09 5.75 1.22
C ASP A 36 9.77 5.07 1.65
N ILE A 37 8.84 5.84 2.22
CA ILE A 37 7.50 5.33 2.59
C ILE A 37 6.72 4.87 1.36
N ALA A 38 6.76 5.64 0.27
CA ALA A 38 6.09 5.27 -0.97
C ALA A 38 6.70 3.99 -1.58
N THR A 39 8.03 3.90 -1.62
CA THR A 39 8.77 2.74 -2.13
C THR A 39 8.40 1.47 -1.35
N LYS A 40 8.51 1.51 -0.01
CA LYS A 40 8.16 0.37 0.84
C LYS A 40 6.70 -0.04 0.70
N HIS A 41 5.79 0.94 0.55
CA HIS A 41 4.38 0.66 0.36
C HIS A 41 4.11 -0.15 -0.91
N VAL A 42 4.70 0.23 -2.06
CA VAL A 42 4.50 -0.49 -3.32
C VAL A 42 5.21 -1.84 -3.34
N GLU A 43 6.42 -1.94 -2.78
CA GLU A 43 7.16 -3.20 -2.66
C GLU A 43 6.36 -4.24 -1.88
N GLN A 44 5.79 -3.83 -0.74
CA GLN A 44 4.96 -4.69 0.10
C GLN A 44 3.63 -5.05 -0.57
N LEU A 45 2.92 -4.06 -1.13
CA LEU A 45 1.58 -4.27 -1.66
C LEU A 45 1.57 -5.14 -2.92
N TYR A 46 2.59 -5.01 -3.77
CA TYR A 46 2.74 -5.81 -4.99
C TYR A 46 3.65 -7.02 -4.83
N ALA A 47 4.17 -7.25 -3.61
CA ALA A 47 5.03 -8.38 -3.30
C ALA A 47 6.24 -8.50 -4.25
N TYR A 48 6.90 -7.37 -4.55
CA TYR A 48 8.08 -7.37 -5.44
C TYR A 48 9.29 -8.11 -4.86
N ASP A 49 9.30 -8.34 -3.54
CA ASP A 49 10.34 -9.10 -2.83
C ASP A 49 10.05 -10.61 -2.72
N LEU A 50 9.03 -11.13 -3.44
CA LEU A 50 8.53 -12.51 -3.33
C LEU A 50 8.91 -13.40 -4.51
#